data_AF-A0A423VPC1-F1
#
_entry.id   AF-A0A423VPC1-F1
#
_cell.length_a   1.000
_cell.length_b   1.000
_cell.length_c   1.000
_cell.angle_alpha   90.00
_cell.angle_beta   90.00
_cell.angle_gamma   90.00
#
_symmetry.space_group_name_H-M   'P 1'
#
loop_
_entity.id
_entity.type
_entity.pdbx_description
1 polymer ?
#
loop_
_entity_poly.entity_id
_entity_poly.type
_entity_poly.pdbx_seq_one_letter_code
_entity_poly.pdbx_strand_id
1 'polypeptide(L)'
;MANVTFHNKKTRASVRFSTYSMSPSLAPTMKTTDSAVAEITDIEKGLDRMENKALSSQRVMLSEERSDNLKKLALGAKLDRALDRRMSSQDAVMRTRTKSTGSTASQNSFDEKEKA
;
A
#
# COMPACT_ATOMS: atom_id res chain seq x y z
N MET A 1 59.25 28.52 -13.43
CA MET A 1 58.54 28.01 -14.61
C MET A 1 57.55 26.96 -14.12
N ALA A 2 56.24 27.26 -14.13
CA ALA A 2 55.20 26.34 -13.69
C ALA A 2 54.35 25.94 -14.89
N ASN A 3 54.19 24.63 -15.11
CA ASN A 3 53.51 24.06 -16.26
C ASN A 3 52.00 24.34 -16.22
N VAL A 4 51.48 24.92 -17.32
CA VAL A 4 50.05 25.12 -17.55
C VAL A 4 49.46 23.86 -18.17
N THR A 5 48.64 23.13 -17.42
CA THR A 5 47.93 21.94 -17.93
C THR A 5 46.68 22.37 -18.73
N PHE A 6 46.76 22.30 -20.05
CA PHE A 6 45.60 22.49 -20.93
C PHE A 6 44.66 21.28 -20.84
N HIS A 7 43.47 21.52 -20.28
CA HIS A 7 42.38 20.54 -20.30
C HIS A 7 41.64 20.62 -21.64
N ASN A 8 41.90 19.67 -22.53
CA ASN A 8 41.12 19.50 -23.76
C ASN A 8 39.69 19.07 -23.40
N LYS A 9 38.78 20.05 -23.25
CA LYS A 9 37.34 19.81 -23.17
C LYS A 9 36.85 19.39 -24.55
N LYS A 10 36.81 18.08 -24.83
CA LYS A 10 36.06 17.54 -25.96
C LYS A 10 34.59 17.92 -25.80
N THR A 11 34.07 18.73 -26.71
CA THR A 11 32.63 19.02 -26.83
C THR A 11 31.92 17.72 -27.19
N ARG A 12 31.13 17.17 -26.25
CA ARG A 12 30.33 15.96 -26.51
C ARG A 12 29.24 16.31 -27.51
N ALA A 13 29.41 15.92 -28.76
CA ALA A 13 28.40 16.03 -29.82
C ALA A 13 27.24 15.02 -29.65
N SER A 14 26.87 14.69 -28.41
CA SER A 14 25.70 13.85 -28.13
C SER A 14 24.51 14.77 -27.86
N VAL A 15 23.71 15.01 -28.89
CA VAL A 15 22.35 15.51 -28.69
C VAL A 15 21.58 14.38 -28.00
N ARG A 16 21.34 14.52 -26.69
CA ARG A 16 20.51 13.59 -25.93
C ARG A 16 19.05 13.84 -26.28
N PHE A 17 18.50 13.04 -27.20
CA PHE A 17 17.06 12.92 -27.36
C PHE A 17 16.55 11.93 -26.30
N SER A 18 16.21 12.45 -25.12
CA SER A 18 15.64 11.63 -24.05
C SER A 18 14.46 12.38 -23.45
N THR A 19 13.35 12.39 -24.19
CA THR A 19 12.05 12.83 -23.68
C THR A 19 11.18 11.58 -23.57
N TYR A 20 11.04 11.05 -22.35
CA TYR A 20 9.98 10.10 -22.07
C TYR A 20 8.64 10.86 -22.11
N SER A 21 7.96 10.85 -23.26
CA SER A 21 6.59 11.39 -23.35
C SER A 21 5.61 10.32 -22.89
N MET A 22 4.96 10.55 -21.75
CA MET A 22 3.86 9.71 -21.24
C MET A 22 2.53 9.94 -21.98
N SER A 23 2.55 10.69 -23.08
CA SER A 23 1.38 11.00 -23.90
C SER A 23 1.59 10.45 -25.31
N PRO A 24 0.63 9.69 -25.88
CA PRO A 24 0.69 9.29 -27.28
C PRO A 24 0.68 10.55 -28.15
N SER A 25 1.74 10.77 -28.93
CA SER A 25 1.75 11.86 -29.91
C SER A 25 0.82 11.49 -31.05
N LEU A 26 -0.39 12.06 -31.05
CA LEU A 26 -1.38 11.89 -32.12
C LEU A 26 -1.04 12.69 -33.40
N ALA A 27 0.03 13.49 -33.38
CA ALA A 27 0.50 14.27 -34.51
C ALA A 27 1.52 13.44 -35.34
N PRO A 28 1.25 13.14 -36.62
CA PRO A 28 2.22 12.50 -37.50
C PRO A 28 3.36 13.48 -37.76
N THR A 29 4.47 13.33 -37.05
CA THR A 29 5.63 14.24 -37.06
C THR A 29 6.60 13.97 -38.21
N MET A 30 6.32 12.98 -39.05
CA MET A 30 7.16 12.59 -40.19
C MET A 30 6.28 12.36 -41.41
N LYS A 31 6.66 12.91 -42.58
CA LYS A 31 6.13 12.45 -43.86
C LYS A 31 6.65 11.02 -44.08
N THR A 32 5.86 10.03 -43.66
CA THR A 32 6.24 8.61 -43.75
C THR A 32 6.22 8.18 -45.21
N THR A 33 7.29 7.51 -45.65
CA THR A 33 7.28 6.75 -46.91
C THR A 33 6.42 5.49 -46.74
N ASP A 34 5.93 4.90 -47.83
CA ASP A 34 5.09 3.68 -47.78
C ASP A 34 5.74 2.54 -46.97
N SER A 35 7.08 2.44 -47.00
CA SER A 35 7.84 1.46 -46.19
C SER A 35 7.69 1.71 -44.69
N ALA A 36 7.75 2.97 -44.25
CA ALA A 36 7.60 3.31 -42.84
C ALA A 36 6.17 3.03 -42.34
N VAL A 37 5.16 3.19 -43.21
CA VAL A 37 3.77 2.81 -42.88
C VAL A 37 3.64 1.29 -42.76
N ALA A 38 4.24 0.52 -43.67
CA ALA A 38 4.22 -0.94 -43.60
C ALA A 38 4.83 -1.46 -42.28
N GLU A 39 5.99 -0.93 -41.90
CA GLU A 39 6.64 -1.27 -40.63
C GLU A 39 5.77 -0.95 -39.41
N ILE A 40 5.10 0.21 -39.40
CA ILE A 40 4.17 0.59 -38.32
C ILE A 40 3.02 -0.41 -38.24
N THR A 41 2.42 -0.80 -39.37
CA THR A 41 1.30 -1.77 -39.35
C THR A 41 1.72 -3.16 -38.87
N ASP A 42 2.97 -3.57 -39.13
CA ASP A 42 3.47 -4.86 -38.68
C ASP A 42 3.81 -4.85 -37.18
N ILE A 43 4.28 -3.71 -36.66
CA ILE A 43 4.44 -3.48 -35.22
C ILE A 43 3.08 -3.51 -34.52
N GLU A 44 2.06 -2.83 -35.05
CA GLU A 44 0.69 -2.84 -34.50
C GLU A 44 0.14 -4.28 -34.44
N LYS A 45 0.23 -5.05 -35.53
CA LYS A 45 -0.18 -6.45 -35.54
C LYS A 45 0.64 -7.33 -34.58
N GLY A 46 1.92 -7.02 -34.38
CA GLY A 46 2.77 -7.71 -33.41
C GLY A 46 2.29 -7.46 -31.98
N LEU A 47 1.98 -6.21 -31.66
CA LEU A 47 1.51 -5.79 -30.35
C LEU A 47 0.13 -6.37 -30.01
N ASP A 48 -0.79 -6.39 -30.96
CA ASP A 48 -2.12 -6.99 -30.80
C ASP A 48 -2.06 -8.49 -30.48
N ARG A 49 -1.07 -9.20 -31.03
CA ARG A 49 -0.85 -10.64 -30.72
C ARG A 49 -0.19 -10.85 -29.36
N MET A 50 0.58 -9.87 -28.89
CA MET A 50 1.18 -9.89 -27.55
C MET A 50 0.17 -9.51 -26.45
N GLU A 51 -0.97 -8.90 -26.80
CA GLU A 51 -2.03 -8.59 -25.86
C GLU A 51 -2.65 -9.88 -25.30
N ASN A 52 -2.41 -10.16 -24.01
CA ASN A 52 -3.07 -11.25 -23.33
C ASN A 52 -4.42 -10.79 -22.74
N LYS A 53 -5.48 -10.98 -23.53
CA LYS A 53 -6.87 -10.63 -23.18
C LYS A 53 -7.42 -11.37 -21.96
N ALA A 54 -6.85 -12.52 -21.62
CA ALA A 54 -7.23 -13.24 -20.40
C ALA A 54 -6.73 -12.51 -19.14
N LEU A 55 -5.52 -11.93 -19.19
CA LEU A 55 -4.95 -11.16 -18.07
C LEU A 55 -5.63 -9.81 -17.88
N SER A 56 -6.13 -9.18 -18.95
CA SER A 56 -6.91 -7.93 -18.82
C SER A 56 -8.25 -8.20 -18.12
N SER A 57 -8.91 -9.31 -18.45
CA SER A 57 -10.16 -9.73 -17.83
C SER A 57 -10.02 -10.15 -16.35
N GLN A 58 -8.81 -10.54 -15.93
CA GLN A 58 -8.53 -10.91 -14.53
C GLN A 58 -8.46 -9.71 -13.59
N ARG A 59 -8.18 -8.50 -14.11
CA ARG A 59 -8.13 -7.28 -13.29
C ARG A 59 -9.54 -6.79 -13.04
N VAL A 60 -10.11 -7.19 -11.91
CA VAL A 60 -11.42 -6.68 -11.46
C VAL A 60 -11.26 -5.23 -11.03
N MET A 61 -11.73 -4.30 -11.87
CA MET A 61 -12.00 -2.92 -11.44
C MET A 61 -13.37 -2.89 -10.77
N LEU A 62 -13.38 -2.66 -9.46
CA LEU A 62 -14.63 -2.56 -8.70
C LEU A 62 -15.33 -1.25 -9.05
N SER A 63 -16.65 -1.30 -9.23
CA SER A 63 -17.46 -0.08 -9.26
C SER A 63 -17.38 0.64 -7.91
N GLU A 64 -17.70 1.93 -7.90
CA GLU A 64 -17.70 2.75 -6.68
C GLU A 64 -18.61 2.15 -5.60
N GLU A 65 -19.82 1.72 -5.98
CA GLU A 65 -20.76 1.05 -5.09
C GLU A 65 -20.18 -0.23 -4.45
N ARG A 66 -19.52 -1.08 -5.25
CA ARG A 66 -18.89 -2.32 -4.73
C ARG A 66 -17.76 -2.00 -3.76
N SER A 67 -16.99 -0.96 -4.05
CA SER A 67 -15.92 -0.50 -3.18
C SER A 67 -16.46 0.01 -1.85
N ASP A 68 -17.57 0.74 -1.85
CA ASP A 68 -18.20 1.26 -0.63
C ASP A 68 -18.84 0.15 0.22
N ASN A 69 -19.46 -0.84 -0.42
CA ASN A 69 -19.94 -2.02 0.28
C ASN A 69 -18.79 -2.80 0.94
N LEU A 70 -17.65 -2.94 0.26
CA LEU A 70 -16.46 -3.57 0.83
C LEU A 70 -15.93 -2.78 2.04
N LYS A 71 -15.90 -1.44 1.97
CA LYS A 71 -15.49 -0.58 3.09
C LYS A 71 -16.41 -0.74 4.30
N LYS A 72 -17.73 -0.80 4.09
CA LYS A 72 -18.72 -1.02 5.17
C LYS A 72 -18.52 -2.38 5.85
N LEU A 73 -18.37 -3.46 5.06
CA LEU A 73 -18.09 -4.80 5.58
C LEU A 73 -16.77 -4.83 6.38
N ALA A 74 -15.72 -4.22 5.85
CA ALA A 74 -14.43 -4.14 6.53
C ALA A 74 -14.50 -3.36 7.84
N LEU A 75 -15.31 -2.29 7.91
CA LEU A 75 -15.52 -1.52 9.14
C LEU A 75 -16.25 -2.36 10.19
N GLY A 76 -17.33 -3.05 9.81
CA GLY A 76 -18.05 -3.96 10.71
C GLY A 76 -17.13 -5.03 11.30
N ALA A 77 -16.39 -5.74 10.46
CA ALA A 77 -15.45 -6.76 10.92
C ALA A 77 -14.34 -6.21 11.84
N LYS A 78 -13.88 -4.97 11.61
CA LYS A 78 -12.92 -4.30 12.50
C LYS A 78 -13.53 -3.98 13.86
N LEU A 79 -14.80 -3.53 13.87
CA LEU A 79 -15.53 -3.24 15.09
C LEU A 79 -15.76 -4.50 15.91
N ASP A 80 -16.21 -5.58 15.27
CA ASP A 80 -16.41 -6.88 15.92
C ASP A 80 -15.10 -7.38 16.56
N ARG A 81 -14.00 -7.37 15.80
CA ARG A 81 -12.68 -7.73 16.31
C ARG A 81 -12.21 -6.85 17.46
N ALA A 82 -12.53 -5.55 17.44
CA ALA A 82 -12.18 -4.63 18.52
C ALA A 82 -13.01 -4.91 19.78
N LEU A 83 -14.31 -5.20 19.61
CA LEU A 83 -15.19 -5.62 20.69
C LEU A 83 -14.74 -6.94 21.28
N ASP A 84 -14.41 -7.96 20.49
CA ASP A 84 -13.93 -9.25 20.98
C ASP A 84 -12.70 -9.11 21.88
N ARG A 85 -11.75 -8.24 21.49
CA ARG A 85 -10.58 -7.94 22.31
C ARG A 85 -10.97 -7.29 23.63
N ARG A 86 -11.88 -6.32 23.58
CA ARG A 86 -12.38 -5.62 24.77
C ARG A 86 -13.13 -6.57 25.70
N MET A 87 -14.02 -7.37 25.16
CA MET A 87 -14.86 -8.31 25.89
C MET A 87 -14.03 -9.45 26.49
N SER A 88 -13.01 -9.96 25.79
CA SER A 88 -12.16 -11.03 26.34
C SER A 88 -11.21 -10.58 27.46
N SER A 89 -10.86 -9.29 27.53
CA SER A 89 -9.85 -8.78 28.48
C SER A 89 -10.40 -7.96 29.64
N GLN A 90 -11.70 -7.69 29.69
CA GLN A 90 -12.33 -6.84 30.71
C GLN A 90 -13.11 -7.61 31.77
N ASP A 91 -13.42 -8.88 31.56
CA ASP A 91 -14.12 -9.67 32.56
C ASP A 91 -13.27 -9.81 33.82
N ALA A 92 -13.81 -9.30 34.93
CA ALA A 92 -13.13 -9.32 36.22
C ALA A 92 -13.03 -10.76 36.72
N VAL A 93 -11.81 -11.33 36.68
CA VAL A 93 -11.53 -12.63 37.30
C VAL A 93 -11.30 -12.43 38.79
N MET A 94 -12.29 -12.81 39.60
CA MET A 94 -12.13 -12.88 41.05
C MET A 94 -11.06 -13.90 41.40
N ARG A 95 -9.90 -13.43 41.85
CA ARG A 95 -8.82 -14.29 42.35
C ARG A 95 -8.83 -14.27 43.86
N THR A 96 -8.89 -15.46 44.46
CA THR A 96 -8.68 -15.63 45.90
C THR A 96 -7.32 -15.05 46.27
N ARG A 97 -7.30 -14.13 47.24
CA ARG A 97 -6.10 -13.42 47.65
C ARG A 97 -5.13 -14.43 48.29
N THR A 98 -4.12 -14.90 47.54
CA THR A 98 -3.04 -15.70 48.13
C THR A 98 -2.31 -14.82 49.13
N LYS A 99 -2.18 -15.31 50.37
CA LYS A 99 -1.49 -14.63 51.46
C LYS A 99 -0.01 -14.46 51.09
N SER A 100 0.31 -13.40 50.35
CA SER A 100 1.69 -13.01 50.11
C SER A 100 2.27 -12.58 51.46
N THR A 101 3.43 -13.13 51.78
CA THR A 101 4.24 -12.81 52.95
C THR A 101 4.77 -11.37 52.87
N GLY A 102 3.87 -10.39 52.97
CA GLY A 102 4.21 -8.98 52.77
C GLY A 102 3.04 -7.99 52.90
N SER A 103 1.97 -8.30 53.62
CA SER A 103 1.02 -7.26 54.06
C SER A 103 0.68 -7.43 55.53
N THR A 104 1.52 -6.84 56.38
CA THR A 104 1.06 -6.29 57.66
C THR A 104 0.08 -5.15 57.36
N ALA A 105 -1.01 -5.12 58.12
CA ALA A 105 -2.00 -4.05 58.28
C ALA A 105 -3.36 -4.26 57.60
N SER A 106 -4.37 -4.11 58.47
CA SER A 106 -5.79 -3.86 58.21
C SER A 106 -6.68 -5.08 57.97
N GLN A 107 -6.74 -5.97 58.97
CA GLN A 107 -8.01 -6.55 59.38
C GLN A 107 -8.49 -5.78 60.61
N ASN A 108 -9.35 -4.78 60.42
CA ASN A 108 -10.15 -4.26 61.52
C ASN A 108 -11.36 -5.19 61.65
N SER A 109 -11.35 -5.93 62.76
CA SER A 109 -12.46 -6.73 63.27
C SER A 109 -13.70 -5.87 63.49
N PHE A 110 -14.80 -6.21 62.83
CA PHE A 110 -16.14 -5.81 63.23
C PHE A 110 -16.76 -6.95 64.04
N ASP A 111 -16.46 -6.98 65.34
CA ASP A 111 -17.27 -7.73 66.30
C ASP A 111 -18.16 -6.72 67.02
N GLU A 112 -19.33 -6.48 66.43
CA GLU A 112 -20.40 -5.72 67.06
C GLU A 112 -20.96 -6.56 68.21
N LYS A 113 -20.88 -5.99 69.42
CA LYS A 113 -21.22 -6.63 70.69
C LYS A 113 -22.64 -7.19 70.69
N GLU A 114 -22.75 -8.51 70.80
CA GLU A 114 -23.91 -9.17 71.39
C GLU A 114 -23.73 -9.19 72.92
N LYS A 115 -24.77 -8.72 73.64
CA LYS A 115 -25.10 -8.95 75.06
C LYS A 115 -24.15 -8.43 76.17
N ALA A 116 -24.59 -7.37 76.83
CA ALA A 116 -24.77 -7.31 78.29
C ALA A 116 -25.78 -6.21 78.64
#